data_AF-A0A9X3VBL3-F1
#
_entry.id   AF-A0A9X3VBL3-F1
#
_cell.length_a   1.000
_cell.length_b   1.000
_cell.length_c   1.000
_cell.angle_alpha   90.00
_cell.angle_beta   90.00
_cell.angle_gamma   90.00
#
_symmetry.space_group_name_H-M   'P 1'
#
loop_
_entity.id
_entity.type
_entity.pdbx_description
1 polymer ?
#
loop_
_entity_poly.entity_id
_entity_poly.type
_entity_poly.pdbx_seq_one_letter_code
_entity_poly.pdbx_strand_id
1 'polypeptide(L)'
;MGRRRTDAFSVHLCAASDGKDETFIDFIFYAVWCQAPSKGLYRLELFAWNPELLEVMTAFHYDDSKGAEFFAGHVERIYALFAPLSACQVEQLRLWYRANNDVERVCANDPAMSLKRYADFPAELTNLHDQLASFFKGLYSHVEIAALKKWTGGIDDHYQTFVQTNKAGKCPFCGMNDLLGEYHSKREAYDHYLPKALYPFNSINFHNLVPACHHCNSSYKTSKDPAYTPKDPAKAAHRRAVFYPYKKETHSIELQINLQHSNISILAPEDISLQFGPVGIAEEIETWKDVYGIEERYKAKICGENEGKYWLTQVLDEWKEDGRNPADFLATLARQTKNSPYAECNFLKKPFLDACHKIGVF
;
A
#
# COMPACT_ATOMS: atom_id res chain seq x y z
N MET A 1 -14.69 -38.08 -1.12
CA MET A 1 -15.14 -36.75 -0.68
C MET A 1 -14.02 -35.74 -0.93
N GLY A 2 -13.99 -35.15 -2.14
CA GLY A 2 -12.95 -34.19 -2.53
C GLY A 2 -13.29 -32.80 -1.99
N ARG A 3 -12.36 -32.17 -1.26
CA ARG A 3 -12.42 -30.73 -0.98
C ARG A 3 -12.42 -30.01 -2.34
N ARG A 4 -13.49 -29.26 -2.63
CA ARG A 4 -13.51 -28.33 -3.78
C ARG A 4 -12.31 -27.40 -3.59
N ARG A 5 -11.37 -27.42 -4.54
CA ARG A 5 -10.32 -26.39 -4.60
C ARG A 5 -11.03 -25.10 -4.96
N THR A 6 -11.22 -24.25 -3.97
CA THR A 6 -11.57 -22.84 -4.16
C THR A 6 -10.44 -22.17 -4.93
N ASP A 7 -10.78 -21.31 -5.88
CA ASP A 7 -9.80 -20.65 -6.73
C ASP A 7 -9.10 -19.57 -5.93
N ALA A 8 -7.98 -19.96 -5.34
CA ALA A 8 -7.19 -19.08 -4.53
C ALA A 8 -6.17 -18.34 -5.40
N PHE A 9 -6.17 -17.01 -5.38
CA PHE A 9 -5.16 -16.19 -6.04
C PHE A 9 -4.24 -15.55 -5.01
N SER A 10 -2.96 -15.42 -5.36
CA SER A 10 -1.96 -14.97 -4.39
C SER A 10 -1.67 -13.49 -4.56
N VAL A 11 -2.05 -12.63 -3.62
CA VAL A 11 -1.59 -11.24 -3.64
C VAL A 11 -0.07 -11.24 -3.55
N HIS A 12 0.59 -10.95 -4.68
CA HIS A 12 2.04 -10.82 -4.75
C HIS A 12 2.39 -9.43 -4.29
N LEU A 13 3.25 -9.34 -3.30
CA LEU A 13 3.96 -8.11 -3.08
C LEU A 13 5.46 -8.35 -2.87
N CYS A 14 6.22 -7.34 -3.28
CA CYS A 14 7.62 -7.42 -3.69
C CYS A 14 8.61 -7.59 -2.53
N ALA A 15 9.90 -7.65 -2.87
CA ALA A 15 10.96 -7.32 -1.94
C ALA A 15 10.97 -5.79 -1.73
N ALA A 16 10.92 -5.35 -0.47
CA ALA A 16 11.34 -4.01 -0.11
C ALA A 16 12.87 -3.98 -0.01
N SER A 17 13.50 -2.90 -0.46
CA SER A 17 14.91 -2.63 -0.21
C SER A 17 15.00 -1.49 0.81
N ASP A 18 15.87 -1.62 1.80
CA ASP A 18 16.15 -0.52 2.71
C ASP A 18 16.78 0.62 1.91
N GLY A 19 16.09 1.76 1.86
CA GLY A 19 16.56 2.94 1.16
C GLY A 19 17.61 3.68 1.98
N LYS A 20 18.58 4.33 1.31
CA LYS A 20 19.46 5.33 1.97
C LYS A 20 18.65 6.42 2.67
N ASP A 21 17.44 6.69 2.19
CA ASP A 21 16.57 7.74 2.70
C ASP A 21 16.09 7.48 4.14
N GLU A 22 15.66 6.24 4.42
CA GLU A 22 15.27 5.79 5.76
C GLU A 22 16.44 5.91 6.74
N THR A 23 17.66 5.58 6.28
CA THR A 23 18.85 5.63 7.14
C THR A 23 19.24 7.05 7.58
N PHE A 24 18.99 8.10 6.79
CA PHE A 24 19.31 9.46 7.26
C PHE A 24 18.21 10.04 8.11
N ILE A 25 16.93 9.78 7.81
CA ILE A 25 15.86 10.21 8.72
C ILE A 25 16.01 9.52 10.08
N ASP A 26 16.41 8.24 10.10
CA ASP A 26 16.77 7.54 11.32
C ASP A 26 17.93 8.23 12.05
N PHE A 27 19.00 8.59 11.34
CA PHE A 27 20.12 9.32 11.93
C PHE A 27 19.68 10.67 12.49
N ILE A 28 18.93 11.48 11.73
CA ILE A 28 18.40 12.77 12.17
C ILE A 28 17.54 12.58 13.42
N PHE A 29 16.64 11.60 13.40
CA PHE A 29 15.75 11.37 14.53
C PHE A 29 16.51 10.93 15.79
N TYR A 30 17.34 9.88 15.70
CA TYR A 30 17.98 9.28 16.87
C TYR A 30 19.27 9.98 17.33
N ALA A 31 20.12 10.40 16.39
CA ALA A 31 21.43 10.96 16.69
C ALA A 31 21.43 12.50 16.77
N VAL A 32 20.42 13.17 16.18
CA VAL A 32 20.30 14.63 16.20
C VAL A 32 19.16 15.09 17.12
N TRP A 33 17.90 14.85 16.76
CA TRP A 33 16.74 15.32 17.52
C TRP A 33 16.65 14.71 18.92
N CYS A 34 16.72 13.38 19.06
CA CYS A 34 16.65 12.74 20.38
C CYS A 34 17.82 13.09 21.30
N GLN A 35 18.95 13.59 20.75
CA GLN A 35 20.11 14.02 21.53
C GLN A 35 20.05 15.51 21.91
N ALA A 36 19.12 16.28 21.35
CA ALA A 36 19.05 17.73 21.52
C ALA A 36 19.07 18.20 22.99
N PRO A 37 18.35 17.57 23.94
CA PRO A 37 18.42 17.97 25.36
C PRO A 37 19.83 17.93 25.97
N SER A 38 20.74 17.14 25.39
CA SER A 38 22.11 16.93 25.90
C SER A 38 23.20 17.64 25.09
N LYS A 39 22.90 18.12 23.88
CA LYS A 39 23.91 18.60 22.91
C LYS A 39 23.99 20.12 22.77
N GLY A 40 23.06 20.86 23.38
CA GLY A 40 23.05 22.32 23.36
C GLY A 40 22.53 22.88 22.03
N LEU A 41 23.11 23.98 21.56
CA LEU A 41 22.68 24.66 20.33
C LEU A 41 22.87 23.81 19.08
N TYR A 42 21.99 24.00 18.09
CA TYR A 42 22.08 23.37 16.78
C TYR A 42 23.36 23.83 16.04
N ARG A 43 24.07 22.88 15.43
CA ARG A 43 25.30 23.12 14.65
C ARG A 43 25.60 21.96 13.71
N LEU A 44 26.36 22.18 12.65
CA LEU A 44 26.62 21.16 11.62
C LEU A 44 27.43 19.95 12.15
N GLU A 45 28.21 20.11 13.23
CA GLU A 45 28.98 19.03 13.83
C GLU A 45 28.09 17.92 14.42
N LEU A 46 26.79 18.17 14.61
CA LEU A 46 25.81 17.15 14.98
C LEU A 46 25.74 16.02 13.93
N PHE A 47 26.11 16.29 12.69
CA PHE A 47 26.09 15.33 11.58
C PHE A 47 27.44 14.65 11.34
N ALA A 48 28.49 14.95 12.12
CA ALA A 48 29.85 14.47 11.87
C ALA A 48 30.01 12.93 11.82
N TRP A 49 29.09 12.20 12.45
CA TRP A 49 29.07 10.73 12.48
C TRP A 49 28.38 10.10 11.26
N ASN A 50 27.85 10.92 10.35
CA ASN A 50 27.33 10.51 9.06
C ASN A 50 27.88 11.48 7.98
N PRO A 51 29.06 11.17 7.40
CA PRO A 51 29.74 12.07 6.46
C PRO A 51 28.92 12.42 5.22
N GLU A 52 28.12 11.49 4.71
CA GLU A 52 27.24 11.73 3.55
C GLU A 52 26.14 12.75 3.91
N LEU A 53 25.47 12.56 5.05
CA LEU A 53 24.47 13.51 5.52
C LEU A 53 25.09 14.87 5.90
N LEU A 54 26.32 14.89 6.46
CA LEU A 54 27.03 16.13 6.73
C LEU A 54 27.30 16.92 5.44
N GLU A 55 27.72 16.27 4.35
CA GLU A 55 27.89 16.91 3.04
C GLU A 55 26.59 17.56 2.58
N VAL A 56 25.46 16.85 2.69
CA VAL A 56 24.12 17.35 2.32
C VAL A 56 23.71 18.54 3.19
N MET A 57 23.82 18.42 4.51
CA MET A 57 23.45 19.50 5.44
C MET A 57 24.34 20.74 5.29
N THR A 58 25.62 20.54 4.96
CA THR A 58 26.55 21.63 4.65
C THR A 58 26.16 22.31 3.34
N ALA A 59 25.82 21.54 2.30
CA ALA A 59 25.35 22.11 1.04
C ALA A 59 24.07 22.94 1.23
N PHE A 60 23.11 22.45 2.02
CA PHE A 60 21.90 23.20 2.34
C PHE A 60 22.13 24.44 3.19
N HIS A 61 23.15 24.44 4.05
CA HIS A 61 23.48 25.63 4.85
C HIS A 61 23.88 26.83 4.00
N TYR A 62 24.41 26.60 2.79
CA TYR A 62 24.83 27.64 1.85
C TYR A 62 23.90 27.75 0.62
N ASP A 63 22.74 27.09 0.64
CA ASP A 63 21.76 27.10 -0.45
C ASP A 63 20.50 27.84 0.00
N ASP A 64 20.21 28.98 -0.64
CA ASP A 64 19.00 29.78 -0.39
C ASP A 64 17.76 29.24 -1.15
N SER A 65 17.84 28.05 -1.74
CA SER A 65 16.71 27.43 -2.41
C SER A 65 15.60 27.07 -1.40
N LYS A 66 14.35 27.13 -1.88
CA LYS A 66 13.18 26.68 -1.10
C LYS A 66 13.31 25.24 -0.61
N GLY A 67 14.06 24.40 -1.32
CA GLY A 67 14.31 23.01 -0.95
C GLY A 67 15.22 22.88 0.27
N ALA A 68 16.32 23.64 0.27
CA ALA A 68 17.26 23.72 1.37
C ALA A 68 16.60 24.34 2.62
N GLU A 69 15.89 25.46 2.44
CA GLU A 69 15.11 26.12 3.51
C GLU A 69 14.06 25.16 4.10
N PHE A 70 13.37 24.41 3.24
CA PHE A 70 12.44 23.39 3.68
C PHE A 70 13.17 22.31 4.50
N PHE A 71 14.16 21.62 3.94
CA PHE A 71 14.74 20.46 4.61
C PHE A 71 15.56 20.86 5.86
N ALA A 72 16.63 21.64 5.68
CA ALA A 72 17.53 22.00 6.76
C ALA A 72 16.84 22.87 7.81
N GLY A 73 15.98 23.81 7.37
CA GLY A 73 15.22 24.65 8.29
C GLY A 73 14.23 23.87 9.15
N HIS A 74 13.55 22.83 8.61
CA HIS A 74 12.73 21.95 9.46
C HIS A 74 13.58 21.15 10.44
N VAL A 75 14.72 20.60 10.00
CA VAL A 75 15.62 19.85 10.88
C VAL A 75 16.07 20.68 12.08
N GLU A 76 16.45 21.93 11.86
CA GLU A 76 16.83 22.87 12.92
C GLU A 76 15.65 23.24 13.84
N ARG A 77 14.49 23.61 13.27
CA ARG A 77 13.30 23.97 14.07
C ARG A 77 12.81 22.80 14.93
N ILE A 78 12.80 21.59 14.38
CA ILE A 78 12.43 20.38 15.13
C ILE A 78 13.48 20.11 16.23
N TYR A 79 14.77 20.26 15.94
CA TYR A 79 15.82 20.13 16.95
C TYR A 79 15.60 21.08 18.14
N ALA A 80 15.28 22.35 17.87
CA ALA A 80 14.97 23.33 18.91
C ALA A 80 13.75 22.93 19.77
N LEU A 81 12.75 22.27 19.18
CA LEU A 81 11.57 21.76 19.89
C LEU A 81 11.84 20.47 20.66
N PHE A 82 12.86 19.69 20.29
CA PHE A 82 13.33 18.55 21.07
C PHE A 82 14.20 18.98 22.26
N ALA A 83 14.96 20.07 22.15
CA ALA A 83 15.90 20.52 23.18
C ALA A 83 15.30 20.68 24.60
N PRO A 84 14.07 21.21 24.81
CA PRO A 84 13.48 21.33 26.15
C PRO A 84 12.77 20.06 26.64
N LEU A 85 12.71 18.98 25.85
CA LEU A 85 11.96 17.78 26.22
C LEU A 85 12.64 17.01 27.35
N SER A 86 11.82 16.45 28.23
CA SER A 86 12.29 15.50 29.25
C SER A 86 12.72 14.17 28.61
N ALA A 87 13.55 13.41 29.33
CA ALA A 87 13.97 12.07 28.89
C ALA A 87 12.76 11.14 28.62
N CYS A 88 11.69 11.26 29.42
CA CYS A 88 10.47 10.48 29.21
C CYS A 88 9.75 10.85 27.90
N GLN A 89 9.65 12.14 27.59
CA GLN A 89 9.05 12.61 26.33
C GLN A 89 9.87 12.18 25.11
N VAL A 90 11.20 12.27 25.20
CA VAL A 90 12.10 11.79 24.14
C VAL A 90 11.94 10.28 23.93
N GLU A 91 11.90 9.50 25.00
CA GLU A 91 11.69 8.05 24.87
C GLU A 91 10.31 7.73 24.29
N GLN A 92 9.27 8.46 24.68
CA GLN A 92 7.94 8.29 24.10
C GLN A 92 7.92 8.58 22.58
N LEU A 93 8.64 9.61 22.13
CA LEU A 93 8.80 9.92 20.70
C LEU A 93 9.59 8.81 19.99
N ARG A 94 10.63 8.23 20.62
CA ARG A 94 11.38 7.07 20.07
C ARG A 94 10.49 5.85 19.89
N LEU A 95 9.59 5.59 20.84
CA LEU A 95 8.61 4.51 20.74
C LEU A 95 7.62 4.75 19.60
N TRP A 96 7.10 5.96 19.44
CA TRP A 96 6.21 6.31 18.32
C TRP A 96 6.93 6.23 16.97
N TYR A 97 8.17 6.72 16.88
CA TYR A 97 8.96 6.66 15.66
C TYR A 97 9.19 5.21 15.21
N ARG A 98 9.62 4.34 16.14
CA ARG A 98 9.80 2.91 15.86
C ARG A 98 8.48 2.26 15.44
N ALA A 99 7.41 2.49 16.18
CA ALA A 99 6.11 1.87 15.88
C ALA A 99 5.53 2.31 14.52
N ASN A 100 5.70 3.58 14.15
CA ASN A 100 5.21 4.09 12.86
C ASN A 100 6.01 3.59 11.65
N ASN A 101 7.28 3.22 11.85
CA ASN A 101 8.17 2.70 10.80
C ASN A 101 8.21 1.17 10.73
N ASP A 102 7.73 0.46 11.76
CA ASP A 102 7.54 -1.00 11.73
C ASP A 102 6.19 -1.36 11.06
N VAL A 103 6.11 -1.11 9.74
CA VAL A 103 4.87 -1.23 8.96
C VAL A 103 4.31 -2.64 9.02
N GLU A 104 5.15 -3.67 9.01
CA GLU A 104 4.71 -5.07 9.08
C GLU A 104 3.95 -5.36 10.38
N ARG A 105 4.50 -4.97 11.54
CA ARG A 105 3.82 -5.18 12.83
C ARG A 105 2.60 -4.29 13.00
N VAL A 106 2.60 -3.10 12.40
CA VAL A 106 1.40 -2.26 12.32
C VAL A 106 0.30 -2.98 11.54
N CYS A 107 0.63 -3.58 10.39
CA CYS A 107 -0.29 -4.35 9.56
C CYS A 107 -0.82 -5.59 10.27
N ALA A 108 0.03 -6.27 11.04
CA ALA A 108 -0.34 -7.41 11.87
C ALA A 108 -1.21 -7.05 13.09
N ASN A 109 -1.55 -5.76 13.28
CA ASN A 109 -2.28 -5.27 14.45
C ASN A 109 -1.62 -5.67 15.79
N ASP A 110 -0.28 -5.62 15.84
CA ASP A 110 0.46 -6.00 17.05
C ASP A 110 0.16 -5.02 18.20
N PRO A 111 -0.38 -5.50 19.34
CA PRO A 111 -0.74 -4.65 20.47
C PRO A 111 0.46 -3.98 21.16
N ALA A 112 1.68 -4.47 20.91
CA ALA A 112 2.90 -3.83 21.41
C ALA A 112 3.28 -2.57 20.61
N MET A 113 2.66 -2.33 19.44
CA MET A 113 2.94 -1.16 18.62
C MET A 113 2.14 0.05 19.09
N SER A 114 2.86 1.04 19.64
CA SER A 114 2.33 2.37 19.97
C SER A 114 2.24 3.23 18.70
N LEU A 115 1.43 2.79 17.74
CA LEU A 115 1.20 3.51 16.49
C LEU A 115 0.60 4.89 16.79
N LYS A 116 1.23 5.95 16.27
CA LYS A 116 0.85 7.33 16.55
C LYS A 116 0.27 8.00 15.30
N ARG A 117 -0.93 8.58 15.40
CA ARG A 117 -1.43 9.52 14.37
C ARG A 117 -1.17 10.96 14.82
N TYR A 118 -1.14 11.88 13.86
CA TYR A 118 -1.08 13.32 14.14
C TYR A 118 -2.19 13.77 15.10
N ALA A 119 -3.42 13.28 14.89
CA ALA A 119 -4.59 13.62 15.70
C ALA A 119 -4.48 13.17 17.17
N ASP A 120 -3.59 12.24 17.50
CA ASP A 120 -3.45 11.69 18.84
C ASP A 120 -2.30 12.34 19.62
N PHE A 121 -1.60 13.34 19.07
CA PHE A 121 -0.52 14.05 19.78
C PHE A 121 -1.06 14.76 21.02
N PRO A 122 -0.31 14.73 22.14
CA PRO A 122 -0.73 15.40 23.35
C PRO A 122 -0.57 16.93 23.19
N ALA A 123 -1.43 17.70 23.84
CA ALA A 123 -1.55 19.14 23.64
C ALA A 123 -0.24 19.90 23.95
N GLU A 124 0.54 19.42 24.91
CA GLU A 124 1.84 19.99 25.28
C GLU A 124 2.90 19.86 24.17
N LEU A 125 2.69 18.98 23.18
CA LEU A 125 3.59 18.80 22.04
C LEU A 125 3.05 19.42 20.75
N THR A 126 2.04 20.30 20.80
CA THR A 126 1.38 20.87 19.60
C THR A 126 2.38 21.52 18.62
N ASN A 127 3.31 22.34 19.12
CA ASN A 127 4.31 22.99 18.25
C ASN A 127 5.23 21.97 17.54
N LEU A 128 5.60 20.90 18.25
CA LEU A 128 6.39 19.82 17.67
C LEU A 128 5.57 19.03 16.66
N HIS A 129 4.32 18.71 16.99
CA HIS A 129 3.36 18.10 16.08
C HIS A 129 3.26 18.90 14.76
N ASP A 130 3.12 20.23 14.83
CA ASP A 130 2.94 21.07 13.64
C ASP A 130 4.19 21.06 12.75
N GLN A 131 5.39 21.14 13.37
CA GLN A 131 6.64 21.06 12.61
C GLN A 131 6.86 19.67 12.01
N LEU A 132 6.58 18.60 12.75
CA LEU A 132 6.64 17.23 12.23
C LEU A 132 5.65 17.02 11.08
N ALA A 133 4.41 17.53 11.22
CA ALA A 133 3.38 17.43 10.19
C ALA A 133 3.79 18.16 8.92
N SER A 134 4.30 19.40 9.06
CA SER A 134 4.83 20.18 7.93
C SER A 134 5.97 19.44 7.23
N PHE A 135 6.95 18.96 8.01
CA PHE A 135 8.12 18.26 7.49
C PHE A 135 7.75 16.95 6.79
N PHE A 136 7.14 15.99 7.49
CA PHE A 136 6.88 14.66 6.93
C PHE A 136 5.84 14.66 5.81
N LYS A 137 4.83 15.55 5.83
CA LYS A 137 3.86 15.66 4.72
C LYS A 137 4.50 16.23 3.46
N GLY A 138 5.43 17.18 3.62
CA GLY A 138 6.15 17.83 2.54
C GLY A 138 7.34 17.04 2.01
N LEU A 139 7.94 16.17 2.83
CA LEU A 139 9.21 15.49 2.54
C LEU A 139 9.19 14.74 1.21
N TYR A 140 8.17 13.92 0.96
CA TYR A 140 8.00 13.17 -0.30
C TYR A 140 7.95 14.09 -1.53
N SER A 141 7.40 15.30 -1.42
CA SER A 141 7.34 16.25 -2.55
C SER A 141 8.69 16.88 -2.87
N HIS A 142 9.68 16.75 -1.98
CA HIS A 142 11.00 17.36 -2.10
C HIS A 142 12.11 16.33 -2.37
N VAL A 143 11.82 15.01 -2.37
CA VAL A 143 12.82 13.95 -2.61
C VAL A 143 13.49 14.01 -3.99
N GLU A 144 12.88 14.68 -4.97
CA GLU A 144 13.39 14.83 -6.34
C GLU A 144 14.28 16.08 -6.53
N ILE A 145 14.49 16.89 -5.49
CA ILE A 145 15.38 18.07 -5.54
C ILE A 145 16.82 17.59 -5.73
N ALA A 146 17.59 18.19 -6.64
CA ALA A 146 18.89 17.67 -7.09
C ALA A 146 19.86 17.24 -5.97
N ALA A 147 19.96 18.01 -4.88
CA ALA A 147 20.77 17.67 -3.71
C ALA A 147 20.25 16.43 -2.95
N LEU A 148 18.92 16.29 -2.85
CA LEU A 148 18.26 15.07 -2.35
C LEU A 148 18.24 13.96 -3.40
N LYS A 149 18.34 14.26 -4.70
CA LYS A 149 18.34 13.28 -5.79
C LYS A 149 19.65 12.51 -5.90
N LYS A 150 20.78 13.17 -5.64
CA LYS A 150 22.09 12.51 -5.43
C LYS A 150 22.04 11.54 -4.24
N TRP A 151 21.08 11.76 -3.34
CA TRP A 151 20.86 11.00 -2.13
C TRP A 151 19.80 9.88 -2.28
N THR A 152 18.72 10.12 -3.03
CA THR A 152 17.56 9.23 -3.23
C THR A 152 17.74 8.23 -4.36
N GLY A 153 18.98 7.84 -4.70
CA GLY A 153 19.32 6.77 -5.66
C GLY A 153 18.77 5.42 -5.20
N GLY A 154 17.45 5.32 -5.10
CA GLY A 154 16.73 4.57 -4.09
C GLY A 154 15.24 4.58 -4.38
N ILE A 155 14.60 5.70 -4.75
CA ILE A 155 13.19 5.66 -5.19
C ILE A 155 13.06 5.06 -6.60
N ASP A 156 13.97 5.40 -7.52
CA ASP A 156 14.03 4.81 -8.85
C ASP A 156 14.48 3.35 -8.77
N ASP A 157 15.50 3.05 -7.97
CA ASP A 157 16.00 1.69 -7.76
C ASP A 157 14.97 0.78 -7.06
N HIS A 158 14.23 1.33 -6.08
CA HIS A 158 13.12 0.64 -5.45
C HIS A 158 12.00 0.37 -6.46
N TYR A 159 11.66 1.33 -7.32
CA TYR A 159 10.67 1.12 -8.38
C TYR A 159 11.13 0.05 -9.37
N GLN A 160 12.40 0.09 -9.80
CA GLN A 160 12.98 -0.92 -10.70
C GLN A 160 12.96 -2.31 -10.06
N THR A 161 13.35 -2.42 -8.79
CA THR A 161 13.29 -3.67 -8.01
C THR A 161 11.85 -4.19 -7.93
N PHE A 162 10.89 -3.30 -7.70
CA PHE A 162 9.48 -3.64 -7.68
C PHE A 162 9.01 -4.20 -9.04
N VAL A 163 9.27 -3.51 -10.16
CA VAL A 163 8.75 -3.95 -11.48
C VAL A 163 9.44 -5.24 -11.97
N GLN A 164 10.72 -5.45 -11.63
CA GLN A 164 11.43 -6.69 -11.95
C GLN A 164 10.91 -7.89 -11.13
N THR A 165 10.43 -7.63 -9.92
CA THR A 165 9.82 -8.65 -9.04
C THR A 165 8.37 -8.92 -9.43
N ASN A 166 7.59 -7.88 -9.69
CA ASN A 166 6.18 -7.96 -10.10
C ASN A 166 6.05 -8.24 -11.61
N LYS A 167 6.49 -9.44 -12.04
CA LYS A 167 6.46 -9.87 -13.44
C LYS A 167 5.04 -9.99 -14.02
N ALA A 168 4.02 -10.06 -13.16
CA ALA A 168 2.64 -10.06 -13.61
C ALA A 168 2.24 -8.70 -14.24
N GLY A 169 2.95 -7.61 -13.91
CA GLY A 169 2.63 -6.27 -14.39
C GLY A 169 1.25 -5.78 -13.91
N LYS A 170 0.68 -6.42 -12.88
CA LYS A 170 -0.64 -6.07 -12.34
C LYS A 170 -0.51 -5.37 -11.00
N CYS A 171 -1.47 -4.51 -10.72
CA CYS A 171 -1.57 -3.81 -9.45
C CYS A 171 -1.72 -4.83 -8.30
N PRO A 172 -0.84 -4.82 -7.30
CA PRO A 172 -0.88 -5.82 -6.24
C PRO A 172 -2.14 -5.73 -5.40
N PHE A 173 -2.75 -4.54 -5.30
CA PHE A 173 -3.95 -4.36 -4.50
C PHE A 173 -5.22 -4.88 -5.15
N CYS A 174 -5.38 -4.78 -6.48
CA CYS A 174 -6.64 -5.19 -7.11
C CYS A 174 -6.52 -6.41 -8.03
N GLY A 175 -5.31 -6.74 -8.50
CA GLY A 175 -5.07 -7.80 -9.47
C GLY A 175 -5.62 -7.55 -10.88
N MET A 176 -6.44 -6.51 -11.08
CA MET A 176 -7.15 -6.25 -12.35
C MET A 176 -6.37 -5.32 -13.29
N ASN A 177 -5.96 -4.16 -12.76
CA ASN A 177 -5.35 -3.11 -13.57
C ASN A 177 -3.86 -3.37 -13.77
N ASP A 178 -3.37 -3.04 -14.95
CA ASP A 178 -1.95 -3.03 -15.25
C ASP A 178 -1.22 -1.93 -14.47
N LEU A 179 0.08 -2.14 -14.26
CA LEU A 179 1.05 -1.15 -13.85
C LEU A 179 2.03 -0.91 -14.99
N LEU A 180 2.60 0.29 -15.03
CA LEU A 180 3.73 0.60 -15.91
C LEU A 180 4.97 -0.20 -15.48
N GLY A 181 5.27 -1.28 -16.21
CA GLY A 181 6.40 -2.19 -15.97
C GLY A 181 7.74 -1.71 -16.55
N GLU A 182 8.75 -2.60 -16.55
CA GLU A 182 10.16 -2.31 -16.93
C GLU A 182 10.34 -1.70 -18.33
N TYR A 183 9.39 -1.93 -19.24
CA TYR A 183 9.42 -1.41 -20.61
C TYR A 183 8.82 0.00 -20.75
N HIS A 184 8.52 0.69 -19.65
CA HIS A 184 8.00 2.05 -19.65
C HIS A 184 9.01 3.05 -19.06
N SER A 185 9.09 4.24 -19.66
CA SER A 185 9.89 5.36 -19.14
C SER A 185 9.21 6.14 -18.01
N LYS A 186 7.94 5.80 -17.71
CA LYS A 186 7.12 6.42 -16.68
C LYS A 186 6.80 5.40 -15.60
N ARG A 187 6.56 5.89 -14.39
CA ARG A 187 6.23 5.07 -13.22
C ARG A 187 4.85 5.41 -12.67
N GLU A 188 4.26 4.44 -11.99
CA GLU A 188 3.06 4.67 -11.18
C GLU A 188 3.36 5.59 -10.00
N ALA A 189 2.31 6.25 -9.48
CA ALA A 189 2.42 6.95 -8.22
C ALA A 189 2.53 5.96 -7.06
N TYR A 190 3.40 6.26 -6.09
CA TYR A 190 3.48 5.50 -4.85
C TYR A 190 2.26 5.77 -3.97
N ASP A 191 1.61 4.70 -3.53
CA ASP A 191 0.67 4.74 -2.42
C ASP A 191 1.45 4.81 -1.11
N HIS A 192 1.07 5.75 -0.24
CA HIS A 192 1.54 5.75 1.15
C HIS A 192 0.59 4.84 1.92
N TYR A 193 1.02 3.59 2.14
CA TYR A 193 0.15 2.53 2.63
C TYR A 193 -0.54 2.95 3.94
N LEU A 194 0.24 3.34 4.93
CA LEU A 194 -0.16 4.22 6.02
C LEU A 194 -0.12 5.68 5.51
N PRO A 195 -1.28 6.37 5.37
CA PRO A 195 -1.32 7.67 4.72
C PRO A 195 -0.48 8.72 5.46
N LYS A 196 0.41 9.41 4.74
CA LYS A 196 1.20 10.54 5.29
C LYS A 196 0.36 11.69 5.85
N ALA A 197 -0.91 11.77 5.44
CA ALA A 197 -1.86 12.76 5.99
C ALA A 197 -2.20 12.47 7.46
N LEU A 198 -2.15 11.20 7.87
CA LEU A 198 -2.56 10.70 9.18
C LEU A 198 -1.36 10.35 10.08
N TYR A 199 -0.29 9.83 9.49
CA TYR A 199 0.85 9.29 10.23
C TYR A 199 2.13 10.13 10.07
N PRO A 200 2.82 10.46 11.18
CA PRO A 200 4.19 10.97 11.14
C PRO A 200 5.21 9.86 10.87
N PHE A 201 6.45 10.28 10.63
CA PHE A 201 7.67 9.47 10.60
C PHE A 201 7.88 8.54 9.41
N ASN A 202 6.84 8.10 8.72
CA ASN A 202 6.92 7.04 7.70
C ASN A 202 6.65 7.49 6.26
N SER A 203 6.74 8.80 5.97
CA SER A 203 6.38 9.33 4.64
C SER A 203 7.37 9.01 3.53
N ILE A 204 8.60 8.62 3.87
CA ILE A 204 9.62 8.17 2.92
C ILE A 204 10.15 6.76 3.26
N ASN A 205 9.46 6.03 4.13
CA ASN A 205 9.79 4.64 4.43
C ASN A 205 9.36 3.77 3.25
N PHE A 206 10.30 3.05 2.61
CA PHE A 206 10.01 2.22 1.45
C PHE A 206 9.15 1.00 1.77
N HIS A 207 9.14 0.53 3.01
CA HIS A 207 8.18 -0.46 3.52
C HIS A 207 6.76 0.09 3.65
N ASN A 208 6.58 1.42 3.55
CA ASN A 208 5.29 2.12 3.55
C ASN A 208 4.90 2.68 2.17
N LEU A 209 5.79 2.64 1.17
CA LEU A 209 5.59 3.23 -0.15
C LEU A 209 5.42 2.16 -1.21
N VAL A 210 4.18 1.90 -1.64
CA VAL A 210 3.86 0.79 -2.55
C VAL A 210 3.45 1.29 -3.93
N PRO A 211 4.08 0.84 -5.03
CA PRO A 211 3.58 1.12 -6.38
C PRO A 211 2.17 0.55 -6.60
N ALA A 212 1.26 1.40 -7.07
CA ALA A 212 -0.15 1.08 -7.13
C ALA A 212 -0.80 1.74 -8.34
N CYS A 213 -1.78 1.07 -8.97
CA CYS A 213 -2.50 1.68 -10.08
C CYS A 213 -3.31 2.89 -9.58
N HIS A 214 -3.54 3.84 -10.49
CA HIS A 214 -4.32 5.06 -10.22
C HIS A 214 -5.63 4.80 -9.48
N HIS A 215 -6.40 3.79 -9.88
CA HIS A 215 -7.68 3.50 -9.24
C HIS A 215 -7.52 3.10 -7.77
N CYS A 216 -6.56 2.23 -7.44
CA CYS A 216 -6.36 1.80 -6.06
C CYS A 216 -5.88 2.96 -5.19
N ASN A 217 -4.88 3.70 -5.65
CA ASN A 217 -4.27 4.81 -4.90
C ASN A 217 -5.19 6.04 -4.84
N SER A 218 -5.53 6.59 -5.99
CA SER A 218 -6.13 7.93 -6.12
C SER A 218 -7.66 7.94 -6.17
N SER A 219 -8.33 6.82 -6.50
CA SER A 219 -9.79 6.77 -6.57
C SER A 219 -10.43 6.14 -5.34
N TYR A 220 -9.92 4.98 -4.89
CA TYR A 220 -10.55 4.19 -3.83
C TYR A 220 -9.91 4.39 -2.45
N LYS A 221 -8.59 4.22 -2.32
CA LYS A 221 -7.89 4.33 -1.03
C LYS A 221 -7.81 5.78 -0.57
N THR A 222 -7.26 6.67 -1.40
CA THR A 222 -7.02 8.08 -1.07
C THR A 222 -6.26 8.23 0.27
N SER A 223 -6.93 8.75 1.31
CA SER A 223 -6.43 8.91 2.66
C SER A 223 -7.12 7.99 3.68
N LYS A 224 -7.88 6.98 3.24
CA LYS A 224 -8.46 5.96 4.13
C LYS A 224 -7.36 5.32 4.96
N ASP A 225 -7.64 5.15 6.24
CA ASP A 225 -6.73 4.55 7.21
C ASP A 225 -6.89 3.01 7.17
N PRO A 226 -5.89 2.25 6.67
CA PRO A 226 -6.00 0.80 6.68
C PRO A 226 -5.86 0.23 8.10
N ALA A 227 -5.11 0.90 8.99
CA ALA A 227 -4.81 0.37 10.32
C ALA A 227 -5.95 0.57 11.33
N TYR A 228 -6.99 1.34 10.98
CA TYR A 228 -8.17 1.57 11.81
C TYR A 228 -9.47 1.35 11.03
N THR A 229 -10.52 0.91 11.72
CA THR A 229 -11.88 0.85 11.16
C THR A 229 -12.33 2.21 10.65
N PRO A 230 -13.22 2.28 9.63
CA PRO A 230 -13.79 3.53 9.16
C PRO A 230 -14.38 4.35 10.30
N LYS A 231 -14.31 5.67 10.16
CA LYS A 231 -14.86 6.59 11.15
C LYS A 231 -16.37 6.42 11.26
N ASP A 232 -16.82 5.95 12.40
CA ASP A 232 -18.24 5.84 12.75
C ASP A 232 -18.52 6.82 13.91
N PRO A 233 -19.41 7.82 13.73
CA PRO A 233 -19.75 8.75 14.82
C PRO A 233 -20.29 8.06 16.08
N ALA A 234 -20.84 6.85 15.95
CA ALA A 234 -21.43 6.08 17.04
C ALA A 234 -20.47 5.06 17.66
N LYS A 235 -19.27 4.84 17.09
CA LYS A 235 -18.31 3.84 17.57
C LYS A 235 -16.89 4.38 17.63
N ALA A 236 -16.12 3.91 18.61
CA ALA A 236 -14.70 4.21 18.66
C ALA A 236 -13.99 3.61 17.44
N ALA A 237 -12.97 4.29 16.94
CA ALA A 237 -12.07 3.70 15.95
C ALA A 237 -11.26 2.59 16.62
N HIS A 238 -11.25 1.41 16.02
CA HIS A 238 -10.48 0.27 16.53
C HIS A 238 -9.37 -0.07 15.55
N ARG A 239 -8.21 -0.47 16.09
CA ARG A 239 -7.14 -1.04 15.27
C ARG A 239 -7.61 -2.36 14.66
N ARG A 240 -7.22 -2.61 13.41
CA ARG A 240 -7.57 -3.82 12.65
C ARG A 240 -6.36 -4.33 11.89
N ALA A 241 -6.31 -5.64 11.62
CA ALA A 241 -5.29 -6.22 10.76
C ALA A 241 -5.50 -5.85 9.29
N VAL A 242 -4.39 -5.79 8.55
CA VAL A 242 -4.38 -5.60 7.10
C VAL A 242 -3.20 -6.33 6.48
N PHE A 243 -3.30 -6.71 5.21
CA PHE A 243 -2.20 -7.35 4.49
C PHE A 243 -0.97 -6.45 4.39
N TYR A 244 0.18 -6.91 4.91
CA TYR A 244 1.43 -6.18 4.74
C TYR A 244 1.91 -6.24 3.27
N PRO A 245 2.11 -5.08 2.62
CA PRO A 245 2.54 -4.98 1.22
C PRO A 245 3.92 -5.53 0.86
N TYR A 246 4.69 -6.12 1.77
CA TYR A 246 6.00 -6.70 1.41
C TYR A 246 6.24 -8.03 2.11
N LYS A 247 5.16 -8.68 2.54
CA LYS A 247 5.25 -9.97 3.20
C LYS A 247 5.82 -11.03 2.26
N LYS A 248 6.80 -11.79 2.75
CA LYS A 248 7.45 -12.85 1.97
C LYS A 248 6.53 -14.05 1.73
N GLU A 249 5.68 -14.37 2.70
CA GLU A 249 4.68 -15.42 2.55
C GLU A 249 3.50 -14.94 1.71
N THR A 250 3.11 -15.75 0.73
CA THR A 250 1.96 -15.47 -0.12
C THR A 250 0.65 -15.73 0.61
N HIS A 251 -0.27 -14.76 0.54
CA HIS A 251 -1.65 -14.95 0.95
C HIS A 251 -2.49 -15.46 -0.20
N SER A 252 -3.12 -16.62 -0.04
CA SER A 252 -4.10 -17.13 -1.01
C SER A 252 -5.49 -16.62 -0.65
N ILE A 253 -6.10 -15.84 -1.54
CA ILE A 253 -7.47 -15.34 -1.40
C ILE A 253 -8.39 -16.21 -2.24
N GLU A 254 -9.31 -16.88 -1.57
CA GLU A 254 -10.37 -17.68 -2.18
C GLU A 254 -11.54 -16.78 -2.55
N LEU A 255 -12.06 -16.91 -3.77
CA LEU A 255 -13.25 -16.20 -4.23
C LEU A 255 -14.31 -17.18 -4.73
N GLN A 256 -15.53 -17.08 -4.20
CA GLN A 256 -16.71 -17.75 -4.73
C GLN A 256 -17.73 -16.72 -5.17
N ILE A 257 -18.36 -16.99 -6.30
CA ILE A 257 -19.38 -16.11 -6.90
C ILE A 257 -20.69 -16.90 -6.97
N ASN A 258 -21.78 -16.27 -6.55
CA ASN A 258 -23.13 -16.77 -6.78
C ASN A 258 -23.92 -15.70 -7.53
N LEU A 259 -24.68 -16.15 -8.52
CA LEU A 259 -25.53 -15.32 -9.37
C LEU A 259 -26.99 -15.65 -9.07
N GLN A 260 -27.86 -14.64 -9.01
CA GLN A 260 -29.27 -14.83 -8.67
C GLN A 260 -30.10 -15.43 -9.81
N HIS A 261 -29.72 -15.21 -11.06
CA HIS A 261 -30.47 -15.68 -12.23
C HIS A 261 -29.58 -15.92 -13.45
N SER A 262 -30.07 -16.70 -14.42
CA SER A 262 -29.33 -17.09 -15.63
C SER A 262 -29.39 -16.07 -16.77
N ASN A 263 -30.23 -15.04 -16.68
CA ASN A 263 -30.27 -13.99 -17.69
C ASN A 263 -29.10 -13.00 -17.53
N ILE A 264 -27.92 -13.37 -18.05
CA ILE A 264 -26.68 -12.59 -17.87
C ILE A 264 -26.71 -11.25 -18.64
N SER A 265 -27.51 -11.14 -19.69
CA SER A 265 -27.62 -9.89 -20.48
C SER A 265 -28.06 -8.69 -19.64
N ILE A 266 -28.88 -8.91 -18.61
CA ILE A 266 -29.42 -7.88 -17.71
C ILE A 266 -28.74 -7.87 -16.33
N LEU A 267 -27.67 -8.64 -16.13
CA LEU A 267 -27.03 -8.82 -14.83
C LEU A 267 -26.56 -7.49 -14.23
N ALA A 268 -27.01 -7.20 -13.01
CA ALA A 268 -26.63 -6.04 -12.23
C ALA A 268 -25.82 -6.41 -10.97
N PRO A 269 -25.10 -5.45 -10.33
CA PRO A 269 -24.30 -5.72 -9.14
C PRO A 269 -25.06 -6.36 -7.97
N GLU A 270 -26.36 -6.10 -7.85
CA GLU A 270 -27.24 -6.63 -6.82
C GLU A 270 -27.49 -8.14 -7.00
N ASP A 271 -27.42 -8.63 -8.24
CA ASP A 271 -27.62 -10.04 -8.60
C ASP A 271 -26.40 -10.92 -8.30
N ILE A 272 -25.33 -10.31 -7.78
CA ILE A 272 -24.03 -10.96 -7.56
C ILE A 272 -23.72 -11.00 -6.06
N SER A 273 -23.49 -12.19 -5.53
CA SER A 273 -22.92 -12.39 -4.20
C SER A 273 -21.48 -12.89 -4.30
N LEU A 274 -20.57 -12.19 -3.64
CA LEU A 274 -19.16 -12.55 -3.54
C LEU A 274 -18.88 -13.09 -2.13
N GLN A 275 -18.17 -14.21 -2.04
CA GLN A 275 -17.72 -14.79 -0.79
C GLN A 275 -16.21 -14.97 -0.85
N PHE A 276 -15.52 -14.37 0.13
CA PHE A 276 -14.07 -14.38 0.21
C PHE A 276 -13.59 -15.28 1.35
N GLY A 277 -12.40 -15.85 1.19
CA GLY A 277 -11.72 -16.62 2.22
C GLY A 277 -10.20 -16.66 2.02
N PRO A 278 -9.47 -17.43 2.83
CA PRO A 278 -9.96 -18.28 3.92
C PRO A 278 -10.29 -17.50 5.20
N VAL A 279 -11.06 -18.12 6.10
CA VAL A 279 -11.51 -17.53 7.39
C VAL A 279 -10.34 -17.07 8.28
N GLY A 280 -9.19 -17.73 8.17
CA GLY A 280 -8.00 -17.41 8.97
C GLY A 280 -7.37 -16.04 8.69
N ILE A 281 -7.74 -15.38 7.59
CA ILE A 281 -7.30 -14.02 7.21
C ILE A 281 -8.49 -13.10 6.92
N ALA A 282 -9.64 -13.39 7.54
CA ALA A 282 -10.89 -12.69 7.25
C ALA A 282 -10.81 -11.20 7.61
N GLU A 283 -10.12 -10.83 8.70
CA GLU A 283 -9.98 -9.42 9.09
C GLU A 283 -9.18 -8.63 8.04
N GLU A 284 -8.06 -9.18 7.55
CA GLU A 284 -7.27 -8.55 6.51
C GLU A 284 -8.04 -8.44 5.18
N ILE A 285 -8.84 -9.45 4.84
CA ILE A 285 -9.74 -9.42 3.67
C ILE A 285 -10.78 -8.30 3.81
N GLU A 286 -11.45 -8.17 4.96
CA GLU A 286 -12.44 -7.11 5.17
C GLU A 286 -11.80 -5.72 5.06
N THR A 287 -10.61 -5.52 5.66
CA THR A 287 -9.87 -4.27 5.51
C THR A 287 -9.49 -3.99 4.06
N TRP A 288 -9.02 -5.00 3.32
CA TRP A 288 -8.66 -4.89 1.91
C TRP A 288 -9.86 -4.49 1.04
N LYS A 289 -11.03 -5.11 1.27
CA LYS A 289 -12.27 -4.79 0.57
C LYS A 289 -12.73 -3.37 0.83
N ASP A 290 -12.70 -2.93 2.09
CA ASP A 290 -13.07 -1.56 2.51
C ASP A 290 -12.13 -0.49 1.90
N VAL A 291 -10.82 -0.70 2.02
CA VAL A 291 -9.82 0.27 1.58
C VAL A 291 -9.85 0.45 0.05
N TYR A 292 -9.93 -0.65 -0.71
CA TYR A 292 -9.79 -0.63 -2.17
C TYR A 292 -11.08 -0.84 -2.97
N GLY A 293 -12.23 -0.91 -2.29
CA GLY A 293 -13.55 -1.04 -2.90
C GLY A 293 -13.71 -2.32 -3.72
N ILE A 294 -13.14 -3.43 -3.24
CA ILE A 294 -12.95 -4.64 -4.06
C ILE A 294 -14.29 -5.24 -4.51
N GLU A 295 -15.27 -5.34 -3.62
CA GLU A 295 -16.56 -5.97 -3.96
C GLU A 295 -17.29 -5.21 -5.06
N GLU A 296 -17.40 -3.89 -4.92
CA GLU A 296 -17.98 -3.00 -5.92
C GLU A 296 -17.28 -3.18 -7.28
N ARG A 297 -15.95 -3.14 -7.28
CA ARG A 297 -15.17 -3.19 -8.52
C ARG A 297 -15.24 -4.55 -9.19
N TYR A 298 -15.22 -5.64 -8.42
CA TYR A 298 -15.36 -6.99 -8.98
C TYR A 298 -16.76 -7.20 -9.58
N LYS A 299 -17.81 -6.72 -8.90
CA LYS A 299 -19.17 -6.73 -9.45
C LYS A 299 -19.28 -5.91 -10.73
N ALA A 300 -18.75 -4.68 -10.74
CA ALA A 300 -18.74 -3.83 -11.92
C ALA A 300 -18.02 -4.50 -13.11
N LYS A 301 -16.87 -5.15 -12.86
CA LYS A 301 -16.12 -5.91 -13.86
C LYS A 301 -16.94 -7.07 -14.45
N ILE A 302 -17.64 -7.82 -13.59
CA ILE A 302 -18.51 -8.92 -14.01
C ILE A 302 -19.69 -8.41 -14.87
N CYS A 303 -20.27 -7.27 -14.53
CA CYS A 303 -21.38 -6.67 -15.26
C CYS A 303 -20.98 -5.98 -16.58
N GLY A 304 -19.68 -5.71 -16.80
CA GLY A 304 -19.21 -4.97 -17.97
C GLY A 304 -19.39 -5.73 -19.29
N GLU A 305 -19.87 -5.03 -20.33
CA GLU A 305 -20.10 -5.59 -21.68
C GLU A 305 -18.82 -6.17 -22.29
N ASN A 306 -17.74 -5.39 -22.30
CA ASN A 306 -16.43 -5.81 -22.82
C ASN A 306 -15.55 -6.52 -21.77
N GLU A 307 -16.15 -6.94 -20.66
CA GLU A 307 -15.45 -7.60 -19.56
C GLU A 307 -16.14 -8.91 -19.19
N GLY A 308 -16.87 -8.97 -18.07
CA GLY A 308 -17.49 -10.21 -17.62
C GLY A 308 -18.50 -10.79 -18.60
N LYS A 309 -19.32 -9.96 -19.24
CA LYS A 309 -20.27 -10.44 -20.27
C LYS A 309 -19.53 -10.98 -21.50
N TYR A 310 -18.45 -10.31 -21.93
CA TYR A 310 -17.61 -10.82 -23.02
C TYR A 310 -16.94 -12.17 -22.68
N TRP A 311 -16.53 -12.39 -21.42
CA TRP A 311 -16.02 -13.72 -21.01
C TRP A 311 -17.05 -14.83 -21.21
N LEU A 312 -18.34 -14.55 -21.04
CA LEU A 312 -19.41 -15.51 -21.32
C LEU A 312 -19.60 -15.71 -22.83
N THR A 313 -19.54 -14.63 -23.63
CA THR A 313 -19.58 -14.71 -25.10
C THR A 313 -18.50 -15.63 -25.65
N GLN A 314 -17.27 -15.59 -25.11
CA GLN A 314 -16.20 -16.53 -25.51
C GLN A 314 -16.57 -18.01 -25.29
N VAL A 315 -17.40 -18.31 -24.29
CA VAL A 315 -17.88 -19.68 -24.04
C VAL A 315 -19.07 -20.04 -24.92
N LEU A 316 -20.01 -19.10 -25.07
CA LEU A 316 -21.28 -19.35 -25.76
C LEU A 316 -21.16 -19.32 -27.28
N ASP A 317 -20.42 -18.37 -27.83
CA ASP A 317 -20.38 -18.11 -29.26
C ASP A 317 -19.15 -18.80 -29.86
N GLU A 318 -17.95 -18.36 -29.45
CA GLU A 318 -16.69 -18.85 -30.05
C GLU A 318 -16.49 -20.37 -29.86
N TRP A 319 -16.86 -20.92 -28.70
CA TRP A 319 -16.65 -22.33 -28.41
C TRP A 319 -17.77 -23.25 -28.91
N LYS A 320 -19.03 -22.81 -28.88
CA LYS A 320 -20.14 -23.63 -29.40
C LYS A 320 -20.17 -23.63 -30.93
N GLU A 321 -19.83 -22.51 -31.58
CA GLU A 321 -19.74 -22.45 -33.05
C GLU A 321 -18.67 -23.42 -33.59
N ASP A 322 -17.60 -23.62 -32.83
CA ASP A 322 -16.56 -24.62 -33.09
C ASP A 322 -16.97 -26.07 -32.76
N GLY A 323 -18.21 -26.30 -32.30
CA GLY A 323 -18.72 -27.62 -31.93
C GLY A 323 -18.09 -28.22 -30.67
N ARG A 324 -17.47 -27.40 -29.81
CA ARG A 324 -16.77 -27.86 -28.60
C ARG A 324 -17.67 -27.81 -27.36
N ASN A 325 -17.36 -28.66 -26.38
CA ASN A 325 -18.10 -28.70 -25.13
C ASN A 325 -17.64 -27.57 -24.18
N PRO A 326 -18.54 -26.75 -23.62
CA PRO A 326 -18.18 -25.74 -22.62
C PRO A 326 -17.40 -26.27 -21.41
N ALA A 327 -17.59 -27.54 -21.04
CA ALA A 327 -16.82 -28.16 -19.95
C ALA A 327 -15.31 -28.22 -20.24
N ASP A 328 -14.92 -28.42 -21.52
CA ASP A 328 -13.52 -28.45 -21.94
C ASP A 328 -12.89 -27.04 -21.89
N PHE A 329 -13.68 -26.00 -22.16
CA PHE A 329 -13.28 -24.61 -21.95
C PHE A 329 -12.98 -24.36 -20.47
N LEU A 330 -13.92 -24.69 -19.58
CA LEU A 330 -13.75 -24.49 -18.14
C LEU A 330 -12.54 -25.26 -17.59
N ALA A 331 -12.30 -26.49 -18.08
CA ALA A 331 -11.11 -27.26 -17.71
C ALA A 331 -9.81 -26.56 -18.17
N THR A 332 -9.82 -25.94 -19.34
CA THR A 332 -8.69 -25.17 -19.86
C THR A 332 -8.48 -23.88 -19.06
N LEU A 333 -9.54 -23.14 -18.79
CA LEU A 333 -9.53 -21.95 -17.96
C LEU A 333 -9.03 -22.25 -16.54
N ALA A 334 -9.41 -23.39 -15.95
CA ALA A 334 -8.91 -23.80 -14.64
C ALA A 334 -7.39 -24.01 -14.64
N ARG A 335 -6.82 -24.61 -15.71
CA ARG A 335 -5.36 -24.75 -15.86
C ARG A 335 -4.68 -23.39 -16.05
N GLN A 336 -5.26 -22.51 -16.87
CA GLN A 336 -4.74 -21.15 -17.09
C GLN A 336 -4.76 -20.32 -15.80
N THR A 337 -5.87 -20.35 -15.06
CA THR A 337 -6.05 -19.65 -13.79
C THR A 337 -5.03 -20.11 -12.75
N LYS A 338 -4.76 -21.43 -12.68
CA LYS A 338 -3.75 -21.97 -11.78
C LYS A 338 -2.34 -21.44 -12.08
N ASN A 339 -1.99 -21.30 -13.36
CA ASN A 339 -0.65 -20.91 -13.77
C ASN A 339 -0.46 -19.38 -13.83
N SER A 340 -1.53 -18.67 -14.20
CA SER A 340 -1.55 -17.25 -14.48
C SER A 340 -2.87 -16.63 -13.99
N PRO A 341 -3.09 -16.55 -12.67
CA PRO A 341 -4.37 -16.08 -12.10
C PRO A 341 -4.69 -14.63 -12.48
N TYR A 342 -3.67 -13.82 -12.73
CA TYR A 342 -3.82 -12.40 -13.05
C TYR A 342 -3.96 -12.10 -14.54
N ALA A 343 -3.57 -13.03 -15.42
CA ALA A 343 -3.76 -12.88 -16.85
C ALA A 343 -5.26 -12.82 -17.14
N GLU A 344 -5.70 -11.80 -17.89
CA GLU A 344 -7.10 -11.58 -18.26
C GLU A 344 -8.08 -11.61 -17.07
N CYS A 345 -7.60 -11.29 -15.86
CA CYS A 345 -8.38 -11.41 -14.61
C CYS A 345 -8.91 -12.84 -14.37
N ASN A 346 -8.15 -13.88 -14.72
CA ASN A 346 -8.55 -15.28 -14.55
C ASN A 346 -9.06 -15.61 -13.14
N PHE A 347 -8.48 -15.00 -12.10
CA PHE A 347 -8.92 -15.13 -10.71
C PHE A 347 -10.38 -14.72 -10.47
N LEU A 348 -10.93 -13.86 -11.33
CA LEU A 348 -12.33 -13.39 -11.30
C LEU A 348 -13.16 -14.04 -12.40
N LYS A 349 -12.61 -14.18 -13.61
CA LYS A 349 -13.24 -14.81 -14.78
C LYS A 349 -13.66 -16.25 -14.49
N LYS A 350 -12.77 -17.04 -13.91
CA LYS A 350 -13.02 -18.46 -13.64
C LYS A 350 -14.16 -18.69 -12.65
N PRO A 351 -14.18 -18.08 -11.43
CA PRO A 351 -15.30 -18.27 -10.52
C PRO A 351 -16.61 -17.68 -11.06
N PHE A 352 -16.56 -16.66 -11.91
CA PHE A 352 -17.76 -16.13 -12.58
C PHE A 352 -18.35 -17.14 -13.58
N LEU A 353 -17.53 -17.72 -14.46
CA LEU A 353 -17.99 -18.70 -15.43
C LEU A 353 -18.43 -20.01 -14.79
N ASP A 354 -17.79 -20.43 -13.69
CA ASP A 354 -18.27 -21.53 -12.86
C ASP A 354 -19.66 -21.25 -12.28
N ALA A 355 -19.91 -20.00 -11.83
CA ALA A 355 -21.22 -19.60 -11.34
C ALA A 355 -22.28 -19.64 -12.46
N CYS A 356 -21.96 -19.16 -13.67
CA CYS A 356 -22.81 -19.26 -14.86
C CYS A 356 -23.17 -20.72 -15.18
N HIS A 357 -22.18 -21.62 -15.21
CA HIS A 357 -22.40 -23.03 -15.46
C HIS A 357 -23.29 -23.68 -14.38
N LYS A 358 -23.03 -23.36 -13.09
CA LYS A 358 -23.80 -23.87 -11.95
C LYS A 358 -25.29 -23.52 -12.00
N ILE A 359 -25.65 -22.36 -12.54
CA ILE A 359 -27.05 -21.92 -12.67
C ILE A 359 -27.67 -22.25 -14.04
N GLY A 360 -26.95 -22.99 -14.90
CA GLY A 360 -27.48 -23.48 -16.18
C GLY A 360 -27.49 -22.45 -17.32
N VAL A 361 -26.55 -21.49 -17.35
CA VAL A 361 -26.38 -20.61 -18.53
C VAL A 361 -25.88 -21.40 -19.75
N PHE A 362 -25.06 -22.43 -19.53
CA PHE A 362 -24.55 -23.34 -20.57
C PHE A 362 -24.14 -24.70 -20.02
#